data_AF-A0AA51RCI6-F1
#
_entry.id   AF-A0AA51RCI6-F1
#
_cell.length_a   1.000
_cell.length_b   1.000
_cell.length_c   1.000
_cell.angle_alpha   90.00
_cell.angle_beta   90.00
_cell.angle_gamma   90.00
#
_symmetry.space_group_name_H-M   'P 1'
#
loop_
_entity.id
_entity.type
_entity.pdbx_description
1 polymer ?
#
loop_
_entity_poly.entity_id
_entity_poly.type
_entity_poly.pdbx_seq_one_letter_code
_entity_poly.pdbx_strand_id
1 'polypeptide(L)'
;MSAQNFNPKNGELLNDIAFIYSVENFEKNNQWNRLVGKLDRKSDSDAEYFLEYLFYKTHQKLLKEYKKGTTFTNLLENGSYDCVSASITYSVLLKYFDIEHSIIETDYHVFIIAKVNDKEIIMETTDPRNGFVSNAEEIKEFKADFLPNVNSTQLNQKESIGSPVYGQPNSKTIYKEISLRQLSALQYFNQGLIAMHNKDYKLASRRLQQALNLYESERIDMLFKIVAP
;
A
#
# COMPACT_ATOMS: atom_id res chain seq x y z
N MET A 1 18.91 -23.34 -16.43
CA MET A 1 18.98 -21.90 -16.12
C MET A 1 18.83 -21.77 -14.62
N SER A 2 19.91 -21.47 -13.90
CA SER A 2 19.83 -21.21 -12.46
C SER A 2 18.95 -19.98 -12.25
N ALA A 3 17.95 -20.09 -11.36
CA ALA A 3 17.27 -18.90 -10.85
C ALA A 3 18.35 -17.97 -10.28
N GLN A 4 18.42 -16.73 -10.77
CA GLN A 4 19.18 -15.71 -10.05
C GLN A 4 18.56 -15.63 -8.65
N ASN A 5 19.37 -15.94 -7.63
CA ASN A 5 18.94 -15.78 -6.25
C ASN A 5 18.59 -14.31 -6.02
N PHE A 6 17.47 -14.08 -5.32
CA PHE A 6 17.07 -12.75 -4.88
C PHE A 6 18.24 -12.11 -4.12
N ASN A 7 18.80 -11.03 -4.65
CA ASN A 7 19.84 -10.25 -3.98
C ASN A 7 19.28 -8.83 -3.80
N PRO A 8 18.71 -8.51 -2.62
CA PRO A 8 18.20 -7.17 -2.37
C PRO A 8 19.39 -6.21 -2.33
N LYS A 9 19.32 -5.11 -3.10
CA LYS A 9 20.33 -4.05 -3.02
C LYS A 9 20.35 -3.36 -1.64
N ASN A 10 19.26 -3.52 -0.87
CA ASN A 10 19.08 -2.95 0.46
C ASN A 10 18.82 -4.06 1.50
N GLY A 11 19.72 -4.22 2.47
CA GLY A 11 19.61 -5.23 3.54
C GLY A 11 18.41 -5.05 4.48
N GLU A 12 17.85 -3.85 4.59
CA GLU A 12 16.66 -3.57 5.41
C GLU A 12 15.38 -4.13 4.78
N LEU A 13 15.39 -4.39 3.46
CA LEU A 13 14.21 -4.87 2.74
C LEU A 13 13.75 -6.24 3.25
N LEU A 14 14.67 -7.13 3.64
CA LEU A 14 14.31 -8.46 4.15
C LEU A 14 13.62 -8.37 5.52
N ASN A 15 14.01 -7.39 6.35
CA ASN A 15 13.36 -7.16 7.64
C ASN A 15 11.92 -6.68 7.43
N ASP A 16 11.69 -5.79 6.47
CA ASP A 16 10.35 -5.35 6.12
C ASP A 16 9.50 -6.49 5.57
N ILE A 17 10.06 -7.31 4.67
CA ILE A 17 9.36 -8.47 4.10
C ILE A 17 8.94 -9.44 5.19
N ALA A 18 9.75 -9.67 6.23
CA ALA A 18 9.41 -10.57 7.33
C ALA A 18 8.12 -10.18 8.09
N PHE A 19 7.72 -8.91 8.06
CA PHE A 19 6.44 -8.46 8.64
C PHE A 19 5.23 -8.72 7.73
N ILE A 20 5.47 -8.88 6.42
CA ILE A 20 4.43 -8.97 5.39
C ILE A 20 4.22 -10.43 4.95
N TYR A 21 5.31 -11.17 4.81
CA TYR A 21 5.34 -12.48 4.16
C TYR A 21 6.53 -13.33 4.61
N SER A 22 6.51 -14.62 4.29
CA SER A 22 7.68 -15.49 4.51
C SER A 22 8.82 -15.05 3.59
N VAL A 23 9.97 -14.68 4.17
CA VAL A 23 11.18 -14.31 3.43
C VAL A 23 11.60 -15.43 2.47
N GLU A 24 11.64 -16.67 2.96
CA GLU A 24 12.03 -17.82 2.13
C GLU A 24 11.09 -17.99 0.92
N ASN A 25 9.78 -17.88 1.13
CA ASN A 25 8.81 -18.01 0.04
C ASN A 25 8.88 -16.82 -0.92
N PHE A 26 9.23 -15.64 -0.41
CA PHE A 26 9.40 -14.43 -1.21
C PHE A 26 10.58 -14.59 -2.18
N GLU A 27 11.75 -14.98 -1.65
CA GLU A 27 12.98 -15.15 -2.44
C GLU A 27 12.82 -16.20 -3.54
N LYS A 28 12.01 -17.23 -3.28
CA LYS A 28 11.71 -18.31 -4.24
C LYS A 28 10.55 -17.99 -5.19
N ASN A 29 9.91 -16.83 -5.08
CA ASN A 29 8.74 -16.51 -5.90
C ASN A 29 9.14 -16.26 -7.38
N ASN A 30 8.76 -17.20 -8.24
CA ASN A 30 9.12 -17.16 -9.66
C ASN A 30 8.55 -15.96 -10.43
N GLN A 31 7.34 -15.49 -10.09
CA GLN A 31 6.71 -14.37 -10.79
C GLN A 31 7.41 -13.06 -10.44
N TRP A 32 7.69 -12.87 -9.15
CA TRP A 32 8.49 -11.76 -8.62
C TRP A 32 9.89 -11.72 -9.27
N ASN A 33 10.64 -12.83 -9.20
CA ASN A 33 12.00 -12.89 -9.75
C ASN A 33 12.02 -12.62 -11.27
N ARG A 34 11.00 -13.08 -12.01
CA ARG A 34 10.85 -12.77 -13.44
C ARG A 34 10.51 -11.31 -13.72
N LEU A 35 9.77 -10.64 -12.83
CA LEU A 35 9.51 -9.20 -12.93
C LEU A 35 10.80 -8.43 -12.64
N VAL A 36 11.43 -8.67 -11.50
CA VAL A 36 12.69 -8.00 -11.10
C VAL A 36 13.75 -8.15 -12.19
N GLY A 37 13.99 -9.35 -12.72
CA GLY A 37 14.95 -9.54 -13.80
C GLY A 37 14.61 -8.84 -15.12
N LYS A 38 13.35 -8.39 -15.34
CA LYS A 38 12.99 -7.51 -16.47
C LYS A 38 13.22 -6.04 -16.14
N LEU A 39 12.93 -5.65 -14.90
CA LEU A 39 13.15 -4.31 -14.40
C LEU A 39 14.64 -3.99 -14.33
N ASP A 40 15.47 -4.91 -13.82
CA ASP A 40 16.94 -4.76 -13.76
C ASP A 40 17.55 -4.39 -15.12
N ARG A 41 17.10 -5.03 -16.20
CA ARG A 41 17.59 -4.75 -17.58
C ARG A 41 17.26 -3.34 -18.07
N LYS A 42 16.39 -2.62 -17.37
CA LYS A 42 15.99 -1.25 -17.67
C LYS A 42 16.37 -0.27 -16.56
N SER A 43 16.99 -0.74 -15.47
CA SER A 43 17.30 0.08 -14.30
C SER A 43 18.33 1.17 -14.57
N ASP A 44 19.21 1.00 -15.56
CA ASP A 44 20.20 2.01 -15.98
C ASP A 44 19.63 3.03 -17.01
N SER A 45 18.33 3.01 -17.28
CA SER A 45 17.70 3.98 -18.18
C SER A 45 17.52 5.34 -17.46
N ASP A 46 17.02 6.34 -18.19
CA ASP A 46 16.52 7.56 -17.54
C ASP A 46 15.55 7.23 -16.39
N ALA A 47 15.68 7.93 -15.26
CA ALA A 47 15.01 7.57 -14.01
C ALA A 47 13.48 7.67 -14.11
N GLU A 48 12.96 8.71 -14.78
CA GLU A 48 11.51 8.90 -14.97
C GLU A 48 10.96 7.81 -15.90
N TYR A 49 11.67 7.54 -17.01
CA TYR A 49 11.33 6.42 -17.90
C TYR A 49 11.37 5.06 -17.21
N PHE A 50 12.39 4.81 -16.39
CA PHE A 50 12.51 3.55 -15.65
C PHE A 50 11.36 3.38 -14.66
N LEU A 51 10.98 4.44 -13.95
CA LEU A 51 9.87 4.41 -13.00
C LEU A 51 8.53 4.15 -13.70
N GLU A 52 8.30 4.79 -14.86
CA GLU A 52 7.13 4.53 -15.70
C GLU A 52 7.10 3.07 -16.19
N TYR A 53 8.23 2.56 -16.67
CA TYR A 53 8.39 1.17 -17.07
C TYR A 53 8.11 0.21 -15.90
N LEU A 54 8.61 0.51 -14.71
CA LEU A 54 8.37 -0.24 -13.48
C LEU A 54 6.89 -0.28 -13.15
N PHE A 55 6.20 0.86 -13.21
CA PHE A 55 4.76 0.96 -12.97
C PHE A 55 3.97 0.02 -13.88
N TYR A 56 4.05 0.24 -15.20
CA TYR A 56 3.23 -0.53 -16.14
C TYR A 56 3.63 -2.00 -16.23
N LYS A 57 4.92 -2.34 -16.06
CA LYS A 57 5.34 -3.75 -16.05
C LYS A 57 4.89 -4.49 -14.81
N THR A 58 4.85 -3.83 -13.66
CA THR A 58 4.33 -4.42 -12.43
C THR A 58 2.86 -4.76 -12.57
N HIS A 59 2.05 -3.82 -13.06
CA HIS A 59 0.65 -4.08 -13.41
C HIS A 59 0.51 -5.26 -14.38
N GLN A 60 1.23 -5.21 -15.50
CA GLN A 60 1.15 -6.24 -16.53
C GLN A 60 1.51 -7.64 -16.00
N LYS A 61 2.46 -7.76 -15.07
CA LYS A 61 3.05 -9.04 -14.69
C LYS A 61 2.50 -9.62 -13.38
N LEU A 62 2.19 -8.80 -12.39
CA LEU A 62 1.74 -9.27 -11.07
C LEU A 62 0.28 -8.96 -10.77
N LEU A 63 -0.21 -7.76 -11.07
CA LEU A 63 -1.54 -7.30 -10.64
C LEU A 63 -2.60 -7.68 -11.68
N LYS A 64 -3.30 -8.81 -11.47
CA LYS A 64 -4.22 -9.41 -12.46
C LYS A 64 -5.67 -9.04 -12.24
N GLU A 65 -6.15 -9.20 -11.01
CA GLU A 65 -7.56 -9.01 -10.68
C GLU A 65 -7.69 -8.18 -9.42
N TYR A 66 -8.48 -7.11 -9.49
CA TYR A 66 -8.75 -6.29 -8.32
C TYR A 66 -9.77 -6.97 -7.41
N LYS A 67 -9.39 -7.26 -6.16
CA LYS A 67 -10.20 -7.93 -5.15
C LYS A 67 -9.96 -7.34 -3.77
N LYS A 68 -10.96 -6.61 -3.25
CA LYS A 68 -10.90 -5.96 -1.93
C LYS A 68 -10.55 -6.93 -0.80
N GLY A 69 -9.60 -6.55 0.06
CA GLY A 69 -9.15 -7.30 1.23
C GLY A 69 -8.50 -8.64 0.91
N THR A 70 -7.95 -8.74 -0.30
CA THR A 70 -6.93 -9.73 -0.61
C THR A 70 -5.63 -9.43 0.15
N THR A 71 -4.63 -10.28 -0.02
CA THR A 71 -3.34 -10.14 0.66
C THR A 71 -2.20 -10.07 -0.34
N PHE A 72 -1.04 -9.61 0.12
CA PHE A 72 0.21 -9.70 -0.61
C PHE A 72 0.56 -11.16 -0.99
N THR A 73 0.22 -12.13 -0.13
CA THR A 73 0.35 -13.56 -0.47
C THR A 73 -0.50 -13.93 -1.68
N ASN A 74 -1.79 -13.59 -1.68
CA ASN A 74 -2.67 -13.87 -2.82
C ASN A 74 -2.17 -13.16 -4.09
N LEU A 75 -1.68 -11.93 -3.97
CA LEU A 75 -1.10 -11.18 -5.09
C LEU A 75 0.10 -11.95 -5.69
N LEU A 76 1.02 -12.43 -4.86
CA LEU A 76 2.18 -13.18 -5.30
C LEU A 76 1.86 -14.59 -5.85
N GLU A 77 0.78 -15.21 -5.38
CA GLU A 77 0.38 -16.56 -5.79
C GLU A 77 -0.49 -16.58 -7.05
N ASN A 78 -1.48 -15.69 -7.13
CA ASN A 78 -2.50 -15.71 -8.17
C ASN A 78 -2.79 -14.34 -8.81
N GLY A 79 -2.18 -13.27 -8.32
CA GLY A 79 -2.33 -11.93 -8.87
C GLY A 79 -3.58 -11.17 -8.42
N SER A 80 -4.32 -11.68 -7.44
CA SER A 80 -5.42 -10.93 -6.79
C SER A 80 -4.84 -9.80 -5.94
N TYR A 81 -5.19 -8.55 -6.23
CA TYR A 81 -4.65 -7.37 -5.54
C TYR A 81 -5.74 -6.38 -5.12
N ASP A 82 -5.42 -5.55 -4.15
CA ASP A 82 -6.15 -4.35 -3.74
C ASP A 82 -5.15 -3.19 -3.56
N CYS A 83 -5.63 -2.01 -3.14
CA CYS A 83 -4.76 -0.84 -2.95
C CYS A 83 -3.60 -1.07 -1.97
N VAL A 84 -3.84 -1.82 -0.88
CA VAL A 84 -2.82 -2.11 0.14
C VAL A 84 -1.78 -3.08 -0.40
N SER A 85 -2.21 -4.24 -0.89
CA SER A 85 -1.31 -5.25 -1.43
C SER A 85 -0.52 -4.76 -2.65
N ALA A 86 -1.13 -3.96 -3.52
CA ALA A 86 -0.43 -3.29 -4.62
C ALA A 86 0.60 -2.28 -4.13
N SER A 87 0.26 -1.43 -3.16
CA SER A 87 1.20 -0.46 -2.57
C SER A 87 2.36 -1.15 -1.86
N ILE A 88 2.12 -2.30 -1.23
CA ILE A 88 3.21 -3.15 -0.70
C ILE A 88 4.13 -3.58 -1.84
N THR A 89 3.59 -4.12 -2.94
CA THR A 89 4.39 -4.54 -4.10
C THR A 89 5.25 -3.41 -4.64
N TYR A 90 4.67 -2.23 -4.85
CA TYR A 90 5.40 -1.09 -5.37
C TYR A 90 6.45 -0.57 -4.39
N SER A 91 6.12 -0.40 -3.10
CA SER A 91 7.11 0.04 -2.10
C SER A 91 8.30 -0.93 -2.02
N VAL A 92 8.07 -2.24 -2.04
CA VAL A 92 9.13 -3.25 -2.05
C VAL A 92 10.00 -3.12 -3.32
N LEU A 93 9.40 -2.91 -4.49
CA LEU A 93 10.15 -2.69 -5.73
C LEU A 93 10.97 -1.40 -5.68
N LEU A 94 10.39 -0.30 -5.21
CA LEU A 94 11.08 0.99 -5.11
C LEU A 94 12.26 0.90 -4.13
N LYS A 95 12.08 0.25 -2.97
CA LYS A 95 13.20 -0.05 -2.04
C LYS A 95 14.26 -0.94 -2.69
N TYR A 96 13.86 -1.95 -3.47
CA TYR A 96 14.80 -2.83 -4.18
C TYR A 96 15.69 -2.06 -5.17
N PHE A 97 15.12 -1.06 -5.84
CA PHE A 97 15.81 -0.22 -6.82
C PHE A 97 16.40 1.07 -6.23
N ASP A 98 16.37 1.23 -4.90
CA ASP A 98 16.89 2.42 -4.20
C ASP A 98 16.24 3.74 -4.67
N ILE A 99 14.92 3.70 -4.89
CA ILE A 99 14.12 4.86 -5.29
C ILE A 99 13.43 5.45 -4.05
N GLU A 100 13.71 6.72 -3.75
CA GLU A 100 13.06 7.47 -2.67
C GLU A 100 11.55 7.51 -2.91
N HIS A 101 10.77 7.16 -1.90
CA HIS A 101 9.31 7.21 -1.96
C HIS A 101 8.67 7.29 -0.59
N SER A 102 7.43 7.76 -0.58
CA SER A 102 6.54 7.83 0.57
C SER A 102 5.26 7.05 0.27
N ILE A 103 4.77 6.29 1.25
CA ILE A 103 3.46 5.63 1.19
C ILE A 103 2.47 6.55 1.89
N ILE A 104 1.43 7.01 1.20
CA ILE A 104 0.46 7.95 1.74
C ILE A 104 -0.83 7.22 2.10
N GLU A 105 -1.15 7.18 3.39
CA GLU A 105 -2.43 6.71 3.92
C GLU A 105 -3.45 7.86 3.88
N THR A 106 -4.67 7.52 3.45
CA THR A 106 -5.85 8.38 3.53
C THR A 106 -7.00 7.65 4.23
N ASP A 107 -8.16 8.29 4.37
CA ASP A 107 -9.31 7.70 5.08
C ASP A 107 -9.80 6.40 4.44
N TYR A 108 -9.77 6.30 3.12
CA TYR A 108 -10.30 5.17 2.36
C TYR A 108 -9.34 4.61 1.31
N HIS A 109 -8.15 5.20 1.16
CA HIS A 109 -7.23 4.85 0.09
C HIS A 109 -5.76 4.92 0.51
N VAL A 110 -4.88 4.30 -0.29
CA VAL A 110 -3.44 4.40 -0.14
C VAL A 110 -2.78 4.49 -1.51
N PHE A 111 -1.80 5.38 -1.64
CA PHE A 111 -1.04 5.56 -2.88
C PHE A 111 0.44 5.83 -2.55
N ILE A 112 1.29 5.89 -3.57
CA ILE A 112 2.73 6.15 -3.40
C ILE A 112 3.11 7.45 -4.09
N ILE A 113 4.00 8.20 -3.46
CA ILE A 113 4.73 9.31 -4.09
C ILE A 113 6.19 8.87 -4.20
N ALA A 114 6.69 8.69 -5.42
CA ALA A 114 8.10 8.46 -5.68
C ALA A 114 8.80 9.77 -6.04
N LYS A 115 10.11 9.86 -5.78
CA LYS A 115 10.93 11.01 -6.16
C LYS A 115 12.08 10.58 -7.06
N VAL A 116 12.20 11.24 -8.21
CA VAL A 116 13.31 11.06 -9.16
C VAL A 116 13.65 12.43 -9.77
N ASN A 117 14.94 12.75 -9.92
CA ASN A 117 15.41 14.00 -10.51
C ASN A 117 14.72 15.27 -9.93
N ASP A 118 14.56 15.32 -8.61
CA ASP A 118 13.85 16.39 -7.87
C ASP A 118 12.37 16.59 -8.24
N LYS A 119 11.76 15.63 -8.94
CA LYS A 119 10.33 15.60 -9.25
C LYS A 119 9.61 14.56 -8.41
N GLU A 120 8.40 14.90 -7.99
CA GLU A 120 7.44 13.94 -7.45
C GLU A 120 6.71 13.24 -8.60
N ILE A 121 6.41 11.96 -8.41
CA ILE A 121 5.57 11.16 -9.29
C ILE A 121 4.58 10.39 -8.42
N ILE A 122 3.29 10.52 -8.71
CA ILE A 122 2.25 9.75 -8.03
C ILE A 122 2.08 8.41 -8.73
N MET A 123 2.04 7.36 -7.92
CA MET A 123 1.72 6.00 -8.31
C MET A 123 0.41 5.59 -7.64
N GLU A 124 -0.71 5.82 -8.33
CA GLU A 124 -2.01 5.26 -8.01
C GLU A 124 -2.01 3.77 -8.41
N THR A 125 -1.65 2.94 -7.44
CA THR A 125 -1.30 1.53 -7.66
C THR A 125 -2.46 0.65 -8.10
N THR A 126 -3.68 1.17 -8.13
CA THR A 126 -4.88 0.46 -8.58
C THR A 126 -5.42 0.88 -9.95
N ASP A 127 -4.88 1.95 -10.55
CA ASP A 127 -5.24 2.37 -11.91
C ASP A 127 -4.12 1.98 -12.91
N PRO A 128 -4.25 0.87 -13.65
CA PRO A 128 -3.23 0.41 -14.58
C PRO A 128 -3.08 1.30 -15.83
N ARG A 129 -3.97 2.27 -16.05
CA ARG A 129 -3.96 3.14 -17.24
C ARG A 129 -3.44 4.52 -16.90
N ASN A 130 -4.04 5.17 -15.92
CA ASN A 130 -3.76 6.57 -15.58
C ASN A 130 -3.06 6.72 -14.22
N GLY A 131 -2.69 5.61 -13.57
CA GLY A 131 -2.15 5.67 -12.22
C GLY A 131 -0.69 6.11 -12.11
N PHE A 132 -0.02 6.40 -13.23
CA PHE A 132 1.29 7.03 -13.24
C PHE A 132 1.13 8.52 -13.60
N VAL A 133 1.26 9.39 -12.60
CA VAL A 133 1.03 10.83 -12.76
C VAL A 133 2.33 11.58 -12.49
N SER A 134 2.92 12.16 -13.55
CA SER A 134 4.18 12.91 -13.49
C SER A 134 4.04 14.41 -13.79
N ASN A 135 2.86 14.85 -14.25
CA ASN A 135 2.60 16.27 -14.46
C ASN A 135 2.34 16.99 -13.12
N ALA A 136 3.02 18.12 -12.89
CA ALA A 136 2.96 18.82 -11.61
C ALA A 136 1.56 19.35 -11.25
N GLU A 137 0.77 19.83 -12.22
CA GLU A 137 -0.60 20.29 -11.95
C GLU A 137 -1.53 19.11 -11.67
N GLU A 138 -1.41 18.01 -12.43
CA GLU A 138 -2.20 16.79 -12.18
C GLU A 138 -1.86 16.18 -10.80
N ILE A 139 -0.60 16.22 -10.38
CA ILE A 139 -0.17 15.79 -9.03
C ILE A 139 -0.84 16.65 -7.95
N LYS A 140 -0.88 17.96 -8.15
CA LYS A 140 -1.50 18.89 -7.21
C LYS A 140 -3.01 18.68 -7.13
N GLU A 141 -3.67 18.48 -8.26
CA GLU A 141 -5.10 18.14 -8.34
C GLU A 141 -5.39 16.81 -7.64
N PHE A 142 -4.61 15.76 -7.94
CA PHE A 142 -4.74 14.46 -7.28
C PHE A 142 -4.61 14.58 -5.76
N LYS A 143 -3.61 15.30 -5.25
CA LYS A 143 -3.42 15.47 -3.80
C LYS A 143 -4.59 16.25 -3.16
N ALA A 144 -5.16 17.22 -3.85
CA ALA A 144 -6.27 18.04 -3.33
C ALA A 144 -7.52 17.21 -2.99
N ASP A 145 -7.71 16.06 -3.65
CA ASP A 145 -8.82 15.15 -3.35
C ASP A 145 -8.72 14.52 -1.95
N PHE A 146 -7.52 14.43 -1.38
CA PHE A 146 -7.29 13.77 -0.09
C PHE A 146 -6.91 14.73 1.04
N LEU A 147 -6.45 15.94 0.73
CA LEU A 147 -6.01 16.90 1.74
C LEU A 147 -7.18 17.36 2.63
N PRO A 148 -7.00 17.41 3.97
CA PRO A 148 -7.99 17.96 4.88
C PRO A 148 -8.33 19.42 4.53
N ASN A 149 -9.61 19.76 4.52
CA ASN A 149 -10.03 21.15 4.33
C ASN A 149 -9.55 21.99 5.52
N VAL A 150 -8.71 23.01 5.29
CA VAL A 150 -8.17 23.87 6.36
C VAL A 150 -9.28 24.57 7.19
N ASN A 151 -10.47 24.73 6.61
CA ASN A 151 -11.64 25.33 7.25
C ASN A 151 -12.57 24.36 8.03
N SER A 152 -12.29 23.05 8.04
CA SER A 152 -13.12 22.08 8.81
C SER A 152 -12.68 21.93 10.27
N THR A 153 -11.62 22.63 10.70
CA THR A 153 -11.08 22.63 12.07
C THR A 153 -12.05 23.15 13.15
N GLN A 154 -13.21 23.73 12.79
CA GLN A 154 -14.22 24.19 13.75
C GLN A 154 -15.44 23.26 13.93
N LEU A 155 -15.59 22.17 13.16
CA LEU A 155 -16.80 21.33 13.25
C LEU A 155 -16.62 19.98 13.97
N ASN A 156 -15.40 19.53 14.24
CA ASN A 156 -15.16 18.15 14.71
C ASN A 156 -14.89 18.01 16.22
N GLN A 157 -15.46 18.89 17.07
CA GLN A 157 -15.48 18.64 18.53
C GLN A 157 -16.84 18.14 19.04
N LYS A 158 -17.88 18.07 18.17
CA LYS A 158 -19.23 17.62 18.56
C LYS A 158 -19.79 16.46 17.73
N GLU A 159 -19.03 15.90 16.79
CA GLU A 159 -19.44 14.71 16.04
C GLU A 159 -19.08 13.44 16.82
N SER A 160 -19.90 13.23 17.85
CA SER A 160 -20.35 11.96 18.43
C SER A 160 -19.38 10.77 18.42
N ILE A 161 -18.99 10.40 19.64
CA ILE A 161 -18.87 9.00 20.08
C ILE A 161 -19.96 8.18 19.35
N GLY A 162 -19.58 7.41 18.32
CA GLY A 162 -20.49 6.54 17.55
C GLY A 162 -20.70 6.85 16.06
N SER A 163 -20.08 7.87 15.46
CA SER A 163 -20.25 8.16 14.01
C SER A 163 -19.21 7.43 13.13
N PRO A 164 -19.60 6.66 12.08
CA PRO A 164 -18.69 5.89 11.23
C PRO A 164 -18.08 6.80 10.13
N VAL A 165 -17.35 7.84 10.56
CA VAL A 165 -16.77 8.83 9.64
C VAL A 165 -15.55 8.25 8.90
N TYR A 166 -14.83 7.30 9.51
CA TYR A 166 -13.70 6.64 8.85
C TYR A 166 -14.17 5.71 7.73
N GLY A 167 -13.81 6.05 6.49
CA GLY A 167 -14.07 5.23 5.30
C GLY A 167 -15.18 5.74 4.38
N GLN A 168 -15.72 6.94 4.61
CA GLN A 168 -16.55 7.62 3.62
C GLN A 168 -15.66 8.36 2.63
N PRO A 169 -15.92 8.32 1.30
CA PRO A 169 -15.12 9.04 0.30
C PRO A 169 -15.01 10.57 0.56
N ASN A 170 -15.90 11.12 1.39
CA ASN A 170 -15.95 12.54 1.69
C ASN A 170 -15.35 12.92 3.05
N SER A 171 -14.94 11.96 3.88
CA SER A 171 -14.10 12.27 5.05
C SER A 171 -12.69 12.57 4.55
N LYS A 172 -12.19 13.78 4.82
CA LYS A 172 -10.79 14.18 4.55
C LYS A 172 -10.10 14.48 5.88
N THR A 173 -9.90 13.45 6.67
CA THR A 173 -9.33 13.49 8.03
C THR A 173 -7.94 12.87 8.11
N ILE A 174 -7.63 11.89 7.27
CA ILE A 174 -6.32 11.23 7.24
C ILE A 174 -5.60 11.61 5.95
N TYR A 175 -4.42 12.19 6.10
CA TYR A 175 -3.42 12.34 5.05
C TYR A 175 -2.05 12.31 5.71
N LYS A 176 -1.37 11.16 5.66
CA LYS A 176 -0.05 11.02 6.29
C LYS A 176 0.80 9.96 5.63
N GLU A 177 2.10 10.15 5.74
CA GLU A 177 3.08 9.15 5.37
C GLU A 177 3.11 8.00 6.39
N ILE A 178 3.18 6.78 5.88
CA ILE A 178 3.29 5.56 6.68
C ILE A 178 4.45 4.69 6.21
N SER A 179 4.98 3.88 7.12
CA SER A 179 5.99 2.86 6.82
C SER A 179 5.39 1.63 6.15
N LEU A 180 6.23 0.81 5.53
CA LEU A 180 5.84 -0.49 4.99
C LEU A 180 5.30 -1.43 6.09
N ARG A 181 5.84 -1.35 7.31
CA ARG A 181 5.30 -2.03 8.49
C ARG A 181 3.88 -1.56 8.81
N GLN A 182 3.61 -0.27 8.82
CA GLN A 182 2.26 0.26 9.05
C GLN A 182 1.30 -0.09 7.90
N LEU A 183 1.78 -0.11 6.64
CA LEU A 183 0.99 -0.57 5.50
C LEU A 183 0.58 -2.05 5.65
N SER A 184 1.46 -2.89 6.18
CA SER A 184 1.12 -4.28 6.51
C SER A 184 0.03 -4.39 7.58
N ALA A 185 -0.01 -3.44 8.53
CA ALA A 185 -1.10 -3.34 9.49
C ALA A 185 -2.44 -3.05 8.81
N LEU A 186 -2.45 -2.23 7.76
CA LEU A 186 -3.66 -1.91 7.00
C LEU A 186 -4.22 -3.13 6.24
N GLN A 187 -3.37 -4.08 5.87
CA GLN A 187 -3.83 -5.35 5.31
C GLN A 187 -4.63 -6.14 6.35
N TYR A 188 -4.12 -6.25 7.59
CA TYR A 188 -4.85 -6.88 8.69
C TYR A 188 -6.12 -6.11 9.07
N PHE A 189 -6.07 -4.78 9.03
CA PHE A 189 -7.24 -3.94 9.24
C PHE A 189 -8.36 -4.25 8.23
N ASN A 190 -8.05 -4.29 6.93
CA ASN A 190 -9.00 -4.63 5.88
C ASN A 190 -9.59 -6.04 6.06
N GLN A 191 -8.76 -7.02 6.46
CA GLN A 191 -9.25 -8.36 6.81
C GLN A 191 -10.20 -8.35 8.01
N GLY A 192 -9.90 -7.52 9.02
CA GLY A 192 -10.76 -7.29 10.17
C GLY A 192 -12.13 -6.75 9.77
N LEU A 193 -12.17 -5.73 8.91
CA LEU A 193 -13.41 -5.15 8.38
C LEU A 193 -14.25 -6.19 7.60
N ILE A 194 -13.62 -7.02 6.77
CA ILE A 194 -14.32 -8.10 6.05
C ILE A 194 -14.88 -9.13 7.02
N ALA A 195 -14.11 -9.51 8.04
CA ALA A 195 -14.58 -10.45 9.07
C ALA A 195 -15.77 -9.87 9.86
N MET A 196 -15.75 -8.58 10.20
CA MET A 196 -16.89 -7.88 10.80
C MET A 196 -18.13 -7.89 9.92
N HIS A 197 -17.96 -7.56 8.63
CA HIS A 197 -19.05 -7.62 7.65
C HIS A 197 -19.67 -9.02 7.58
N ASN A 198 -18.84 -10.05 7.68
CA ASN A 198 -19.28 -11.45 7.68
C ASN A 198 -19.74 -11.96 9.06
N LYS A 199 -19.80 -11.08 10.08
CA LYS A 199 -20.17 -11.38 11.47
C LYS A 199 -19.24 -12.39 12.17
N ASP A 200 -18.05 -12.62 11.64
CA ASP A 200 -17.00 -13.41 12.31
C ASP A 200 -16.18 -12.48 13.23
N TYR A 201 -16.79 -12.10 14.34
CA TYR A 201 -16.17 -11.17 15.30
C TYR A 201 -14.91 -11.73 15.95
N LYS A 202 -14.79 -13.07 16.06
CA LYS A 202 -13.59 -13.73 16.57
C LYS A 202 -12.42 -13.57 15.61
N LEU A 203 -12.63 -13.72 14.31
CA LEU A 203 -11.60 -13.43 13.32
C LEU A 203 -11.32 -11.92 13.26
N ALA A 204 -12.35 -11.08 13.29
CA ALA A 204 -12.20 -9.63 13.27
C ALA A 204 -11.31 -9.13 14.42
N SER A 205 -11.62 -9.52 15.66
CA SER A 205 -10.83 -9.18 16.84
C SER A 205 -9.35 -9.58 16.69
N ARG A 206 -9.09 -10.82 16.24
CA ARG A 206 -7.71 -11.28 16.00
C ARG A 206 -6.99 -10.44 14.95
N ARG A 207 -7.63 -10.12 13.82
CA ARG A 207 -7.02 -9.34 12.75
C ARG A 207 -6.77 -7.89 13.17
N LEU A 208 -7.73 -7.27 13.86
CA LEU A 208 -7.56 -5.90 14.37
C LEU A 208 -6.48 -5.82 15.46
N GLN A 209 -6.37 -6.82 16.34
CA GLN A 209 -5.24 -6.91 17.29
C GLN A 209 -3.89 -7.02 16.56
N GLN A 210 -3.80 -7.83 15.50
CA GLN A 210 -2.58 -7.92 14.69
C GLN A 210 -2.22 -6.59 14.05
N ALA A 211 -3.23 -5.85 13.56
CA ALA A 211 -3.04 -4.51 13.02
C ALA A 211 -2.49 -3.54 14.10
N LEU A 212 -3.08 -3.52 15.30
CA LEU A 212 -2.62 -2.68 16.42
C LEU A 212 -1.17 -2.96 16.85
N ASN A 213 -0.72 -4.21 16.78
CA ASN A 213 0.66 -4.57 17.11
C ASN A 213 1.70 -4.00 16.13
N LEU A 214 1.26 -3.62 14.93
CA LEU A 214 2.12 -3.10 13.86
C LEU A 214 1.93 -1.61 13.65
N TYR A 215 0.76 -1.08 14.03
CA TYR A 215 0.40 0.31 13.84
C TYR A 215 -0.60 0.77 14.90
N GLU A 216 -0.14 1.61 15.82
CA GLU A 216 -1.02 2.34 16.71
C GLU A 216 -1.78 3.41 15.92
N SER A 217 -3.08 3.16 15.71
CA SER A 217 -3.94 3.99 14.88
C SER A 217 -5.31 4.06 15.51
N GLU A 218 -5.80 5.28 15.75
CA GLU A 218 -7.08 5.55 16.42
C GLU A 218 -8.25 4.82 15.73
N ARG A 219 -8.27 4.79 14.39
CA ARG A 219 -9.32 4.07 13.64
C ARG A 219 -9.30 2.56 13.89
N ILE A 220 -8.11 1.97 14.05
CA ILE A 220 -7.95 0.54 14.29
C ILE A 220 -8.36 0.21 15.73
N ASP A 221 -7.93 1.03 16.69
CA ASP A 221 -8.25 0.88 18.12
C ASP A 221 -9.76 1.00 18.37
N MET A 222 -10.40 2.01 17.78
CA MET A 222 -11.85 2.20 17.88
C MET A 222 -12.62 0.97 17.40
N LEU A 223 -12.25 0.42 16.24
CA LEU A 223 -12.91 -0.78 15.69
C LEU A 223 -12.60 -2.04 16.50
N PHE A 224 -11.39 -2.17 17.04
CA PHE A 224 -11.03 -3.29 17.91
C PHE A 224 -11.92 -3.34 19.16
N LYS A 225 -12.13 -2.20 19.83
CA LYS A 225 -12.99 -2.07 21.02
C LYS A 225 -14.45 -2.46 20.76
N ILE A 226 -14.94 -2.33 19.53
CA ILE A 226 -16.31 -2.75 19.15
C ILE A 226 -16.45 -4.27 19.10
N VAL A 227 -15.41 -4.98 18.64
CA VAL A 227 -15.46 -6.44 18.41
C VAL A 227 -14.85 -7.28 19.53
N ALA A 228 -14.11 -6.64 20.44
CA ALA A 228 -13.48 -7.25 21.60
C ALA A 228 -13.81 -6.46 22.88
N PRO A 229 -15.09 -6.40 23.28
CA PRO A 229 -15.51 -5.69 24.50
C PRO A 229 -15.02 -6.36 25.78
#